data_AF-A0A4P9XX78-F1
#
_entry.id   AF-A0A4P9XX78-F1
#
_cell.length_a   1.000
_cell.length_b   1.000
_cell.length_c   1.000
_cell.angle_alpha   90.00
_cell.angle_beta   90.00
_cell.angle_gamma   90.00
#
_symmetry.space_group_name_H-M   'P 1'
#
loop_
_entity.id
_entity.type
_entity.pdbx_description
1 polymer ?
#
loop_
_entity_poly.entity_id
_entity_poly.type
_entity_poly.pdbx_seq_one_letter_code
_entity_poly.pdbx_strand_id
1 'polypeptide(L)'
;MAAAVLADVPRTPGTPGTINSLMSRPSAASLQFEDNFWSSGDADAADGTPVYDYRTGLNVMYEKMQQGCVECDEILQFLRQRVSIEELYSSKLSELSTLKMNAKGFDRDDGASLRRTFESVKTESEQLGRCHQQLGNNISEMVLHPLSRFTEDHRKRVRGGMEELDQTIKQFEKQYFVEQYRTGPFCPRPVLYENFYHSPATDQIFGVPIEEQARVAQSKVPPFVAKCLSMVDKQMDMIPAEVRQQMWISPLQLPVIHGLRYSVNNGAWLEK
;
A
#
# COMPACT_ATOMS: atom_id res chain seq x y z
N MET A 1 -8.63 -16.16 27.77
CA MET A 1 -9.76 -16.43 26.85
C MET A 1 -9.70 -15.44 25.70
N ALA A 2 -8.94 -15.76 24.65
CA ALA A 2 -9.05 -15.19 23.31
C ALA A 2 -8.07 -15.97 22.41
N ALA A 3 -8.49 -17.17 22.03
CA ALA A 3 -7.91 -17.95 20.95
C ALA A 3 -8.90 -17.90 19.78
N ALA A 4 -8.35 -17.85 18.56
CA ALA A 4 -9.03 -18.00 17.27
C ALA A 4 -10.00 -16.88 16.88
N VAL A 5 -9.72 -16.19 15.77
CA VAL A 5 -10.51 -16.21 14.51
C VAL A 5 -9.62 -15.57 13.43
N LEU A 6 -8.90 -16.38 12.65
CA LEU A 6 -8.43 -16.00 11.33
C LEU A 6 -9.32 -16.73 10.35
N ALA A 7 -10.23 -15.99 9.72
CA ALA A 7 -11.16 -16.50 8.74
C ALA A 7 -10.43 -16.86 7.45
N ASP A 8 -10.62 -18.13 7.10
CA ASP A 8 -10.54 -18.83 5.82
C ASP A 8 -10.47 -17.95 4.55
N VAL A 9 -9.37 -18.09 3.80
CA VAL A 9 -9.25 -17.70 2.38
C VAL A 9 -9.08 -19.01 1.59
N PRO A 10 -9.88 -19.30 0.57
CA PRO A 10 -9.88 -20.60 -0.09
C PRO A 10 -8.59 -20.78 -0.91
N ARG A 11 -7.75 -21.75 -0.53
CA ARG A 11 -6.57 -22.17 -1.29
C ARG A 11 -6.98 -23.15 -2.38
N THR A 12 -6.63 -22.82 -3.63
CA THR A 12 -6.58 -23.79 -4.74
C THR A 12 -5.46 -24.82 -4.54
N PRO A 13 -5.56 -26.02 -5.12
CA PRO A 13 -4.70 -27.15 -4.75
C PRO A 13 -3.35 -27.09 -5.49
N GLY A 14 -2.32 -26.64 -4.77
CA GLY A 14 -0.90 -26.82 -5.13
C GLY A 14 -0.26 -27.88 -4.23
N THR A 15 0.56 -28.74 -4.85
CA THR A 15 1.21 -29.97 -4.37
C THR A 15 1.87 -29.97 -2.97
N PRO A 16 1.99 -31.16 -2.32
CA PRO A 16 2.34 -31.28 -0.91
C PRO A 16 3.84 -31.15 -0.66
N GLY A 17 4.27 -29.95 -0.25
CA GLY A 17 5.53 -29.73 0.44
C GLY A 17 5.41 -30.14 1.92
N THR A 18 6.34 -30.97 2.37
CA THR A 18 6.57 -31.52 3.71
C THR A 18 6.03 -30.69 4.89
N ILE A 19 5.03 -31.23 5.60
CA ILE A 19 4.30 -30.64 6.74
C ILE A 19 5.14 -30.61 8.05
N ASN A 20 6.38 -31.11 8.05
CA ASN A 20 7.18 -31.23 9.28
C ASN A 20 7.95 -29.97 9.72
N SER A 21 7.80 -28.82 9.05
CA SER A 21 8.53 -27.59 9.42
C SER A 21 7.69 -26.49 10.11
N LEU A 22 6.45 -26.77 10.49
CA LEU A 22 5.53 -25.76 11.05
C LEU A 22 5.43 -25.74 12.59
N MET A 23 6.25 -26.49 13.32
CA MET A 23 6.19 -26.56 14.79
C MET A 23 7.39 -25.96 15.55
N SER A 24 8.40 -25.44 14.86
CA SER A 24 9.42 -24.61 15.50
C SER A 24 8.98 -23.15 15.44
N ARG A 25 8.59 -22.58 16.58
CA ARG A 25 8.38 -21.13 16.73
C ARG A 25 9.59 -20.41 16.12
N PRO A 26 9.42 -19.61 15.05
CA PRO A 26 10.52 -18.84 14.52
C PRO A 26 11.08 -17.95 15.65
N SER A 27 12.40 -17.90 15.75
CA SER A 27 13.10 -16.94 16.59
C SER A 27 12.55 -15.54 16.29
N ALA A 28 12.36 -14.69 17.31
CA ALA A 28 11.86 -13.32 17.13
C ALA A 28 12.70 -12.52 16.12
N ALA A 29 13.96 -12.90 15.90
CA ALA A 29 14.83 -12.30 14.90
C ALA A 29 14.41 -12.57 13.44
N SER A 30 13.57 -13.58 13.17
CA SER A 30 13.18 -13.95 11.78
C SER A 30 11.83 -13.38 11.32
N LEU A 31 11.16 -12.56 12.14
CA LEU A 31 9.82 -12.03 11.86
C LEU A 31 9.83 -10.50 11.71
N GLN A 32 10.90 -9.93 11.15
CA GLN A 32 10.98 -8.50 10.93
C GLN A 32 10.17 -8.08 9.69
N PHE A 33 9.60 -6.87 9.74
CA PHE A 33 8.86 -6.30 8.60
C PHE A 33 9.75 -6.17 7.35
N GLU A 34 11.02 -5.84 7.54
CA GLU A 34 12.00 -5.67 6.45
C GLU A 34 12.33 -6.95 5.69
N ASP A 35 12.03 -8.13 6.23
CA ASP A 35 12.38 -9.41 5.60
C ASP A 35 11.18 -10.13 4.97
N ASN A 36 9.95 -9.80 5.39
CA ASN A 36 8.78 -10.66 5.17
C ASN A 36 7.68 -10.06 4.28
N PHE A 37 7.80 -8.80 3.85
CA PHE A 37 6.77 -8.10 3.09
C PHE A 37 7.15 -7.81 1.64
N TRP A 38 8.20 -8.46 1.15
CA TRP A 38 8.62 -8.38 -0.25
C TRP A 38 8.15 -9.61 -1.02
N SER A 39 7.75 -9.42 -2.27
CA SER A 39 7.45 -10.55 -3.15
C SER A 39 8.70 -11.40 -3.33
N SER A 40 8.55 -12.71 -3.08
CA SER A 40 9.46 -13.68 -3.67
C SER A 40 9.20 -13.64 -5.17
N GLY A 41 10.21 -13.38 -6.00
CA GLY A 41 10.00 -13.31 -7.45
C GLY A 41 9.37 -14.61 -7.94
N ASP A 42 8.08 -14.58 -8.27
CA ASP A 42 7.40 -15.72 -8.85
C ASP A 42 8.05 -15.98 -10.20
N ALA A 43 8.67 -17.16 -10.33
CA ALA A 43 9.31 -17.62 -11.55
C ALA A 43 8.28 -18.04 -12.64
N ASP A 44 6.99 -17.85 -12.37
CA ASP A 44 5.86 -18.33 -13.20
C ASP A 44 5.45 -17.36 -14.33
N ALA A 45 6.19 -16.27 -14.54
CA ALA A 45 6.04 -15.52 -15.78
C ALA A 45 6.47 -16.43 -16.95
N ALA A 46 5.57 -16.65 -17.91
CA ALA A 46 5.78 -17.50 -19.10
C ALA A 46 7.02 -17.15 -19.95
N ASP A 47 7.69 -16.04 -19.64
CA ASP A 47 8.87 -15.48 -20.31
C ASP A 47 10.14 -15.50 -19.43
N GLY A 48 10.10 -16.12 -18.24
CA GLY A 48 11.23 -16.26 -17.32
C GLY A 48 11.73 -14.95 -16.69
N THR A 49 11.04 -13.82 -16.92
CA THR A 49 11.35 -12.54 -16.29
C THR A 49 10.67 -12.45 -14.91
N PRO A 50 11.42 -12.30 -13.80
CA PRO A 50 10.81 -12.14 -12.49
C PRO A 50 10.05 -10.82 -12.45
N VAL A 51 8.72 -10.91 -12.31
CA VAL A 51 7.86 -9.76 -12.03
C VAL A 51 7.81 -9.61 -10.52
N TYR A 52 8.40 -8.55 -10.00
CA TYR A 52 8.34 -8.25 -8.58
C TYR A 52 7.09 -7.43 -8.27
N ASP A 53 6.21 -7.98 -7.43
CA ASP A 53 5.07 -7.26 -6.87
C ASP A 53 5.43 -6.64 -5.51
N TYR A 54 5.69 -5.34 -5.51
CA TYR A 54 6.01 -4.59 -4.28
C TYR A 54 4.76 -4.01 -3.60
N ARG A 55 3.58 -4.13 -4.22
CA ARG A 55 2.33 -3.55 -3.70
C ARG A 55 1.64 -4.48 -2.73
N THR A 56 1.64 -5.79 -2.99
CA THR A 56 0.88 -6.73 -2.15
C THR A 56 1.32 -6.70 -0.68
N GLY A 57 2.62 -6.85 -0.40
CA GLY A 57 3.10 -6.80 0.98
C GLY A 57 2.91 -5.44 1.64
N LEU A 58 3.11 -4.36 0.87
CA LEU A 58 2.87 -3.00 1.33
C LEU A 58 1.41 -2.77 1.75
N ASN A 59 0.46 -3.23 0.93
CA ASN A 59 -0.97 -3.10 1.21
C ASN A 59 -1.34 -3.80 2.53
N VAL A 60 -0.77 -4.98 2.81
CA VAL A 60 -0.98 -5.65 4.11
C VAL A 60 -0.47 -4.80 5.27
N MET A 61 0.71 -4.17 5.14
CA MET A 61 1.24 -3.28 6.18
C MET A 61 0.36 -2.03 6.35
N TYR A 62 -0.13 -1.46 5.24
CA TYR A 62 -1.03 -0.31 5.23
C TYR A 62 -2.33 -0.61 5.94
N GLU A 63 -2.97 -1.71 5.61
CA GLU A 63 -4.19 -2.18 6.27
C GLU A 63 -3.96 -2.36 7.78
N LYS A 64 -2.84 -2.98 8.17
CA LYS A 64 -2.51 -3.17 9.60
C LYS A 64 -2.27 -1.87 10.33
N MET A 65 -1.59 -0.91 9.72
CA MET A 65 -1.33 0.38 10.35
C MET A 65 -2.61 1.23 10.46
N GLN A 66 -3.48 1.18 9.45
CA GLN A 66 -4.80 1.81 9.51
C GLN A 66 -5.72 1.14 10.53
N GLN A 67 -5.69 -0.20 10.63
CA GLN A 67 -6.40 -0.95 11.65
C GLN A 67 -6.01 -0.46 13.05
N GLY A 68 -4.72 -0.26 13.32
CA GLY A 68 -4.24 0.28 14.60
C GLY A 68 -4.80 1.68 14.93
N CYS A 69 -5.04 2.53 13.92
CA CYS A 69 -5.71 3.82 14.12
C CYS A 69 -7.19 3.65 14.52
N VAL A 70 -7.89 2.67 13.96
CA VAL A 70 -9.29 2.36 14.32
C VAL A 70 -9.36 1.79 15.73
N GLU A 71 -8.46 0.88 16.09
CA GLU A 71 -8.38 0.32 17.44
C GLU A 71 -8.15 1.41 18.51
N CYS A 72 -7.33 2.43 18.19
CA CYS A 72 -7.16 3.58 19.08
C CYS A 72 -8.48 4.37 19.29
N ASP A 73 -9.29 4.54 18.24
CA ASP A 73 -10.60 5.20 18.35
C ASP A 73 -11.56 4.40 19.24
N GLU A 74 -11.57 3.07 19.13
CA GLU A 74 -12.37 2.18 19.97
C GLU A 74 -11.99 2.30 21.45
N ILE A 75 -10.69 2.35 21.75
CA ILE A 75 -10.19 2.57 23.13
C ILE A 75 -10.64 3.94 23.65
N LEU A 76 -10.52 5.00 22.83
CA LEU A 76 -11.00 6.34 23.21
C LEU A 76 -12.50 6.35 23.47
N GLN A 77 -13.28 5.67 22.63
CA GLN A 77 -14.72 5.55 22.83
C GLN A 77 -15.04 4.84 24.14
N PHE A 78 -14.36 3.74 24.43
CA PHE A 78 -14.52 3.02 25.69
C PHE A 78 -14.23 3.92 26.90
N LEU A 79 -13.13 4.67 26.88
CA LEU A 79 -12.76 5.57 27.97
C LEU A 79 -13.76 6.71 28.15
N ARG A 80 -14.30 7.29 27.07
CA ARG A 80 -15.37 8.30 27.13
C ARG A 80 -16.62 7.76 27.80
N GLN A 81 -17.04 6.55 27.44
CA GLN A 81 -18.18 5.89 28.06
C GLN A 81 -17.90 5.62 29.54
N ARG A 82 -16.68 5.18 29.89
CA ARG A 82 -16.29 4.97 31.28
C ARG A 82 -16.39 6.27 32.09
N VAL A 83 -15.86 7.39 31.59
CA VAL A 83 -15.97 8.70 32.25
C VAL A 83 -17.45 9.08 32.46
N SER A 84 -18.29 8.96 31.44
CA SER A 84 -19.72 9.26 31.52
C SER A 84 -20.45 8.42 32.58
N ILE A 85 -20.08 7.15 32.74
CA ILE A 85 -20.64 6.28 33.78
C ILE A 85 -20.25 6.78 35.18
N GLU A 86 -18.99 7.12 35.39
CA GLU A 86 -18.50 7.61 36.70
C GLU A 86 -19.15 8.96 37.08
N GLU A 87 -19.33 9.85 36.11
CA GLU A 87 -20.03 11.14 36.29
C GLU A 87 -21.51 10.94 36.64
N LEU A 88 -22.20 10.04 35.93
CA LEU A 88 -23.59 9.74 36.23
C LEU A 88 -23.74 9.08 37.61
N TYR A 89 -22.87 8.13 37.94
CA TYR A 89 -22.92 7.42 39.21
C TYR A 89 -22.65 8.36 40.39
N SER A 90 -21.64 9.22 40.29
CA SER A 90 -21.36 10.25 41.29
C SER A 90 -22.52 11.22 41.47
N SER A 91 -23.09 11.73 40.36
CA SER A 91 -24.27 12.60 40.38
C SER A 91 -25.45 11.95 41.11
N LYS A 92 -25.72 10.66 40.86
CA LYS A 92 -26.82 9.93 41.49
C LYS A 92 -26.59 9.67 42.98
N LEU A 93 -25.36 9.40 43.40
CA LEU A 93 -25.01 9.28 44.82
C LEU A 93 -25.15 10.62 45.57
N SER A 94 -24.76 11.73 44.94
CA SER A 94 -24.98 13.07 45.49
C SER A 94 -26.46 13.45 45.56
N GLU A 95 -27.27 13.07 44.58
CA GLU A 95 -28.73 13.26 44.62
C GLU A 95 -29.34 12.47 45.80
N LEU A 96 -28.94 11.20 45.96
CA LEU A 96 -29.41 10.33 47.03
C LEU A 96 -29.06 10.86 48.44
N SER A 97 -27.88 11.44 48.64
CA SER A 97 -27.48 12.00 49.94
C SER A 97 -28.33 13.21 50.35
N THR A 98 -28.95 13.91 49.40
CA THR A 98 -29.83 15.06 49.68
C THR A 98 -31.30 14.69 49.94
N LEU A 99 -31.66 13.41 49.83
CA LEU A 99 -33.04 12.95 49.96
C LEU A 99 -33.65 13.37 51.31
N LYS A 100 -34.76 14.10 51.28
CA LYS A 100 -35.43 14.57 52.51
C LYS A 100 -36.00 13.39 53.28
N MET A 101 -35.86 13.45 54.61
CA MET A 101 -36.48 12.47 55.50
C MET A 101 -37.98 12.71 55.59
N ASN A 102 -38.75 11.66 55.86
CA ASN A 102 -40.19 11.78 56.05
C ASN A 102 -40.49 12.39 57.42
N ALA A 103 -41.33 13.43 57.45
CA ALA A 103 -41.83 14.09 58.66
C ALA A 103 -42.53 13.15 59.65
N LYS A 104 -43.02 11.98 59.20
CA LYS A 104 -43.61 10.93 60.04
C LYS A 104 -42.64 9.80 60.40
N GLY A 105 -41.41 9.82 59.88
CA GLY A 105 -40.36 8.81 60.10
C GLY A 105 -39.25 9.34 61.00
N PHE A 106 -37.99 9.18 60.57
CA PHE A 106 -36.80 9.62 61.30
C PHE A 106 -36.78 11.12 61.68
N ASP A 107 -37.57 11.96 61.02
CA ASP A 107 -37.65 13.40 61.32
C ASP A 107 -38.60 13.70 62.50
N ARG A 108 -39.46 12.75 62.87
CA ARG A 108 -40.29 12.77 64.10
C ARG A 108 -39.55 12.18 65.31
N ASP A 109 -38.53 11.38 65.05
CA ASP A 109 -37.82 10.66 66.10
C ASP A 109 -36.77 11.58 66.74
N ASP A 110 -36.94 11.89 68.03
CA ASP A 110 -35.88 12.44 68.90
C ASP A 110 -34.83 11.36 69.22
N GLY A 111 -35.06 10.12 68.78
CA GLY A 111 -34.16 8.97 68.89
C GLY A 111 -32.80 9.22 68.24
N ALA A 112 -31.81 9.53 69.08
CA ALA A 112 -30.55 10.07 68.61
C ALA A 112 -29.65 9.05 67.89
N SER A 113 -29.77 7.74 68.13
CA SER A 113 -28.80 6.76 67.62
C SER A 113 -29.11 6.27 66.20
N LEU A 114 -30.34 5.82 65.92
CA LEU A 114 -30.70 5.26 64.62
C LEU A 114 -30.86 6.34 63.53
N ARG A 115 -31.34 7.52 63.91
CA ARG A 115 -31.36 8.69 63.02
C ARG A 115 -29.93 9.07 62.62
N ARG A 116 -29.02 9.21 63.59
CA ARG A 116 -27.61 9.53 63.32
C ARG A 116 -26.93 8.49 62.44
N THR A 117 -27.17 7.20 62.66
CA THR A 117 -26.58 6.17 61.79
C THR A 117 -27.09 6.27 60.36
N PHE A 118 -28.38 6.55 60.15
CA PHE A 118 -28.90 6.76 58.81
C PHE A 118 -28.38 8.06 58.16
N GLU A 119 -28.23 9.15 58.92
CA GLU A 119 -27.55 10.36 58.45
C GLU A 119 -26.09 10.05 58.05
N SER A 120 -25.36 9.22 58.81
CA SER A 120 -24.03 8.75 58.43
C SER A 120 -24.04 7.97 57.12
N VAL A 121 -25.04 7.09 56.87
CA VAL A 121 -25.17 6.38 55.58
C VAL A 121 -25.34 7.36 54.41
N LYS A 122 -26.10 8.45 54.62
CA LYS A 122 -26.24 9.50 53.60
C LYS A 122 -24.92 10.23 53.34
N THR A 123 -24.15 10.55 54.40
CA THR A 123 -22.82 11.17 54.28
C THR A 123 -21.82 10.24 53.57
N GLU A 124 -21.80 8.95 53.89
CA GLU A 124 -20.94 7.97 53.21
C GLU A 124 -21.29 7.85 51.73
N SER A 125 -22.59 7.89 51.39
CA SER A 125 -23.04 7.89 49.99
C SER A 125 -22.52 9.13 49.24
N GLU A 126 -22.56 10.31 49.88
CA GLU A 126 -22.00 11.53 49.31
C GLU A 126 -20.48 11.44 49.11
N GLN A 127 -19.76 10.91 50.09
CA GLN A 127 -18.31 10.75 50.03
C GLN A 127 -17.90 9.78 48.92
N LEU A 128 -18.61 8.65 48.78
CA LEU A 128 -18.41 7.72 47.66
C LEU A 128 -18.67 8.42 46.31
N GLY A 129 -19.73 9.23 46.22
CA GLY A 129 -20.01 10.04 45.04
C GLY A 129 -18.84 10.96 44.67
N ARG A 130 -18.24 11.66 45.65
CA ARG A 130 -17.05 12.50 45.43
C ARG A 130 -15.84 11.70 44.92
N CYS A 131 -15.61 10.49 45.45
CA CYS A 131 -14.54 9.62 44.98
C CYS A 131 -14.72 9.21 43.51
N HIS A 132 -15.94 8.83 43.12
CA HIS A 132 -16.25 8.48 41.72
C HIS A 132 -16.16 9.70 40.78
N GLN A 133 -16.56 10.89 41.25
CA GLN A 133 -16.38 12.13 40.49
C GLN A 133 -14.89 12.42 40.24
N GLN A 134 -14.04 12.28 41.27
CA GLN A 134 -12.59 12.44 41.13
C GLN A 134 -11.99 11.39 40.18
N LEU A 135 -12.47 10.14 40.23
CA LEU A 135 -12.03 9.10 39.32
C LEU A 135 -12.37 9.46 37.86
N GLY A 136 -13.59 9.91 37.59
CA GLY A 136 -14.00 10.39 36.25
C GLY A 136 -13.09 11.50 35.74
N ASN A 137 -12.84 12.52 36.56
CA ASN A 137 -11.93 13.63 36.24
C ASN A 137 -10.50 13.13 35.95
N ASN A 138 -9.98 12.22 36.78
CA ASN A 138 -8.64 11.67 36.60
C ASN A 138 -8.52 10.88 35.30
N ILE A 139 -9.51 10.05 34.95
CA ILE A 139 -9.52 9.32 33.68
C ILE A 139 -9.54 10.31 32.50
N SER A 140 -10.34 11.37 32.60
CA SER A 140 -10.44 12.40 31.57
C SER A 140 -9.10 13.12 31.35
N GLU A 141 -8.52 13.68 32.41
CA GLU A 141 -7.33 14.54 32.33
C GLU A 141 -6.04 13.74 32.10
N MET A 142 -5.87 12.62 32.80
CA MET A 142 -4.60 11.89 32.80
C MET A 142 -4.47 10.88 31.67
N VAL A 143 -5.61 10.43 31.10
CA VAL A 143 -5.62 9.34 30.11
C VAL A 143 -6.31 9.77 28.84
N LEU A 144 -7.57 10.20 28.91
CA LEU A 144 -8.38 10.45 27.71
C LEU A 144 -7.81 11.59 26.86
N HIS A 145 -7.49 12.74 27.48
CA HIS A 145 -6.94 13.88 26.75
C HIS A 145 -5.58 13.59 26.12
N PRO A 146 -4.57 13.05 26.84
CA PRO A 146 -3.30 12.64 26.24
C PRO A 146 -3.45 11.61 25.13
N LEU A 147 -4.26 10.56 25.34
CA LEU A 147 -4.46 9.51 24.35
C LEU A 147 -5.18 10.03 23.10
N SER A 148 -6.11 10.98 23.26
CA SER A 148 -6.81 11.60 22.13
C SER A 148 -5.84 12.39 21.25
N ARG A 149 -4.89 13.12 21.85
CA ARG A 149 -3.84 13.82 21.09
C ARG A 149 -2.91 12.83 20.40
N PHE A 150 -2.44 11.81 21.13
CA PHE A 150 -1.61 10.75 20.57
C PHE A 150 -2.25 10.07 19.37
N THR A 151 -3.54 9.74 19.44
CA THR A 151 -4.27 9.05 18.37
C THR A 151 -4.35 9.91 17.10
N GLU A 152 -4.60 11.21 17.26
CA GLU A 152 -4.63 12.15 16.13
C GLU A 152 -3.24 12.31 15.48
N ASP A 153 -2.20 12.47 16.30
CA ASP A 153 -0.82 12.59 15.82
C ASP A 153 -0.33 11.30 15.16
N HIS A 154 -0.69 10.14 15.72
CA HIS A 154 -0.40 8.84 15.12
C HIS A 154 -1.08 8.69 13.76
N ARG A 155 -2.37 9.01 13.65
CA ARG A 155 -3.12 8.96 12.39
C ARG A 155 -2.48 9.84 11.31
N LYS A 156 -2.01 11.04 11.67
CA LYS A 156 -1.29 11.92 10.75
C LYS A 156 0.03 11.31 10.28
N ARG A 157 0.84 10.75 11.19
CA ARG A 157 2.11 10.09 10.83
C ARG A 157 1.89 8.89 9.90
N VAL A 158 0.91 8.04 10.22
CA VAL A 158 0.58 6.87 9.40
C VAL A 158 0.19 7.32 7.99
N ARG A 159 -0.74 8.26 7.87
CA ARG A 159 -1.17 8.78 6.58
C ARG A 159 -0.01 9.39 5.77
N GLY A 160 0.79 10.26 6.39
CA GLY A 160 1.92 10.90 5.73
C GLY A 160 2.97 9.89 5.25
N GLY A 161 3.31 8.91 6.10
CA GLY A 161 4.26 7.85 5.73
C GLY A 161 3.75 6.94 4.60
N MET A 162 2.44 6.66 4.58
CA MET A 162 1.82 5.93 3.46
C MET A 162 1.88 6.72 2.15
N GLU A 163 1.56 8.01 2.19
CA GLU A 163 1.63 8.89 1.01
C GLU A 163 3.06 9.02 0.45
N GLU A 164 4.06 9.16 1.32
CA GLU A 164 5.48 9.22 0.94
C GLU A 164 5.97 7.92 0.28
N LEU A 165 5.59 6.77 0.86
CA LEU A 165 6.00 5.48 0.35
C LEU A 165 5.29 5.11 -0.96
N ASP A 166 4.01 5.46 -1.11
CA ASP A 166 3.29 5.31 -2.38
C ASP A 166 3.92 6.16 -3.50
N GLN A 167 4.35 7.39 -3.20
CA GLN A 167 5.11 8.21 -4.16
C GLN A 167 6.44 7.56 -4.55
N THR A 168 7.17 7.00 -3.57
CA THR A 168 8.46 6.36 -3.80
C THR A 168 8.32 5.12 -4.68
N ILE A 169 7.33 4.26 -4.40
CA ILE A 169 7.07 3.06 -5.19
C ILE A 169 6.62 3.43 -6.61
N LYS A 170 5.75 4.41 -6.77
CA LYS A 170 5.36 4.90 -8.11
C LYS A 170 6.54 5.38 -8.93
N GLN A 171 7.50 6.09 -8.31
CA GLN A 171 8.72 6.53 -8.98
C GLN A 171 9.60 5.34 -9.37
N PHE A 172 9.77 4.37 -8.46
CA PHE A 172 10.53 3.16 -8.71
C PHE A 172 9.92 2.33 -9.85
N GLU A 173 8.62 2.08 -9.84
CA GLU A 173 7.92 1.34 -10.89
C GLU A 173 8.07 1.99 -12.26
N LYS A 174 8.02 3.32 -12.32
CA LYS A 174 8.27 4.07 -13.55
C LYS A 174 9.69 3.85 -14.06
N GLN A 175 10.69 3.90 -13.18
CA GLN A 175 12.09 3.65 -13.55
C GLN A 175 12.30 2.21 -14.00
N TYR A 176 11.77 1.25 -13.26
CA TYR A 176 11.81 -0.17 -13.58
C TYR A 176 11.21 -0.46 -14.96
N PHE A 177 10.02 0.11 -15.24
CA PHE A 177 9.41 -0.02 -16.57
C PHE A 177 10.30 0.56 -17.67
N VAL A 178 10.86 1.75 -17.48
CA VAL A 178 11.78 2.34 -18.45
C VAL A 178 13.01 1.46 -18.65
N GLU A 179 13.60 0.90 -17.59
CA GLU A 179 14.78 0.06 -17.68
C GLU A 179 14.54 -1.31 -18.33
N GLN A 180 13.37 -1.90 -18.11
CA GLN A 180 12.99 -3.18 -18.71
C GLN A 180 12.65 -3.05 -20.20
N TYR A 181 12.03 -1.93 -20.59
CA TYR A 181 11.60 -1.68 -21.97
C TYR A 181 12.49 -0.68 -22.73
N ARG A 182 13.63 -0.25 -22.16
CA ARG A 182 14.57 0.61 -22.88
C ARG A 182 15.14 -0.12 -24.08
N THR A 183 15.17 0.58 -25.19
CA THR A 183 15.72 0.15 -26.46
C THR A 183 17.27 0.19 -26.49
N GLY A 184 17.94 -0.12 -25.38
CA GLY A 184 19.40 -0.08 -25.23
C GLY A 184 19.96 1.24 -24.64
N PRO A 185 21.21 1.24 -24.16
CA PRO A 185 21.85 2.40 -23.51
C PRO A 185 22.28 3.49 -24.50
N PHE A 186 22.39 3.11 -25.78
CA PHE A 186 22.89 3.96 -26.84
C PHE A 186 21.73 4.67 -27.54
N CYS A 187 21.58 5.96 -27.23
CA CYS A 187 20.72 6.88 -27.96
C CYS A 187 21.62 7.79 -28.82
N PRO A 188 21.97 7.38 -30.05
CA PRO A 188 22.85 8.18 -30.90
C PRO A 188 22.19 9.54 -31.16
N ARG A 189 22.92 10.62 -30.92
CA ARG A 189 22.59 11.97 -31.39
C ARG A 189 23.48 12.29 -32.59
N PRO A 190 23.16 11.78 -33.78
CA PRO A 190 23.95 12.06 -34.97
C PRO A 190 23.96 13.57 -35.25
N VAL A 191 25.14 14.09 -35.56
CA VAL A 191 25.30 15.49 -35.97
C VAL A 191 24.86 15.60 -37.42
N LEU A 192 23.80 16.38 -37.67
CA LEU A 192 23.30 16.60 -39.02
C LEU A 192 24.17 17.64 -39.73
N TYR A 193 24.52 17.34 -40.99
CA TYR A 193 25.11 18.33 -41.87
C TYR A 193 23.98 19.14 -42.53
N GLU A 194 23.90 20.42 -42.19
CA GLU A 194 22.97 21.35 -42.81
C GLU A 194 23.64 22.07 -43.97
N ASN A 195 23.22 21.75 -45.19
CA ASN A 195 23.65 22.48 -46.38
C ASN A 195 22.66 23.61 -46.68
N PHE A 196 23.16 24.76 -47.15
CA PHE A 196 22.31 25.91 -47.50
C PHE A 196 21.41 25.65 -48.72
N TYR A 197 21.82 24.74 -49.61
CA TYR A 197 21.17 24.52 -50.90
C TYR A 197 20.20 23.34 -50.90
N HIS A 198 20.34 22.39 -49.97
CA HIS A 198 19.52 21.19 -49.93
C HIS A 198 19.34 20.64 -48.51
N SER A 199 18.27 19.86 -48.33
CA SER A 199 17.93 19.28 -47.03
C SER A 199 18.99 18.27 -46.54
N PRO A 200 19.23 18.17 -45.21
CA PRO A 200 20.05 17.12 -44.61
C PRO A 200 19.64 15.69 -45.01
N ALA A 201 18.38 15.48 -45.39
CA ALA A 201 17.87 14.18 -45.85
C ALA A 201 18.50 13.70 -47.18
N THR A 202 19.13 14.59 -47.95
CA THR A 202 19.78 14.22 -49.22
C THR A 202 21.10 13.50 -48.97
N ASP A 203 21.87 13.93 -47.97
CA ASP A 203 23.23 13.44 -47.71
C ASP A 203 23.28 12.44 -46.54
N GLN A 204 22.26 12.44 -45.67
CA GLN A 204 22.25 11.63 -44.45
C GLN A 204 20.90 10.92 -44.24
N ILE A 205 20.98 9.67 -43.79
CA ILE A 205 19.81 8.84 -43.47
C ILE A 205 19.65 8.68 -41.95
N PHE A 206 20.73 8.45 -41.23
CA PHE A 206 20.68 8.32 -39.77
C PHE A 206 20.57 9.69 -39.11
N GLY A 207 19.56 9.87 -38.25
CA GLY A 207 19.37 11.10 -37.48
C GLY A 207 18.42 12.12 -38.06
N VAL A 208 18.11 12.00 -39.34
CA VAL A 208 17.20 12.91 -40.01
C VAL A 208 15.76 12.51 -39.66
N PRO A 209 14.89 13.45 -39.25
CA PRO A 209 13.48 13.17 -39.00
C PRO A 209 12.83 12.48 -40.18
N ILE A 210 11.97 11.50 -39.88
CA ILE A 210 11.36 10.62 -40.88
C ILE A 210 10.48 11.42 -41.86
N GLU A 211 9.87 12.49 -41.38
CA GLU A 211 9.06 13.45 -42.14
C GLU A 211 9.88 14.13 -43.23
N GLU A 212 11.11 14.49 -42.92
CA GLU A 212 12.02 15.18 -43.82
C GLU A 212 12.52 14.24 -44.92
N GLN A 213 12.77 12.97 -44.59
CA GLN A 213 13.09 11.93 -45.57
C GLN A 213 11.94 11.67 -46.55
N ALA A 214 10.71 11.61 -46.05
CA ALA A 214 9.51 11.44 -46.86
C ALA A 214 9.29 12.65 -47.78
N ARG A 215 9.52 13.87 -47.28
CA ARG A 215 9.41 15.11 -48.05
C ARG A 215 10.39 15.17 -49.22
N VAL A 216 11.66 14.84 -48.99
CA VAL A 216 12.69 14.82 -50.06
C VAL A 216 12.42 13.72 -51.07
N ALA A 217 11.99 12.55 -50.63
CA ALA A 217 11.60 11.45 -51.51
C ALA A 217 10.26 11.67 -52.24
N GLN A 218 9.56 12.78 -51.95
CA GLN A 218 8.22 13.09 -52.46
C GLN A 218 7.22 11.95 -52.25
N SER A 219 7.37 11.19 -51.16
CA SER A 219 6.54 10.04 -50.83
C SER A 219 5.85 10.23 -49.49
N LYS A 220 4.64 9.69 -49.32
CA LYS A 220 3.95 9.70 -48.01
C LYS A 220 4.60 8.76 -47.00
N VAL A 221 5.24 7.70 -47.50
CA VAL A 221 5.93 6.70 -46.69
C VAL A 221 7.43 6.86 -46.91
N PRO A 222 8.24 6.93 -45.84
CA PRO A 222 9.69 7.04 -45.95
C PRO A 222 10.29 5.88 -46.75
N PRO A 223 11.33 6.12 -47.58
CA PRO A 223 11.93 5.10 -48.44
C PRO A 223 12.40 3.85 -47.68
N PHE A 224 12.95 4.04 -46.47
CA PHE A 224 13.38 2.93 -45.61
C PHE A 224 12.21 2.02 -45.24
N VAL A 225 11.10 2.59 -44.77
CA VAL A 225 9.89 1.84 -44.40
C VAL A 225 9.30 1.16 -45.62
N ALA A 226 9.20 1.86 -46.75
CA ALA A 226 8.72 1.31 -48.01
C ALA A 226 9.56 0.11 -48.47
N LYS A 227 10.90 0.18 -48.29
CA LYS A 227 11.79 -0.92 -48.62
C LYS A 227 11.60 -2.10 -47.68
N CYS A 228 11.51 -1.88 -46.36
CA CYS A 228 11.24 -2.92 -45.38
C CYS A 228 9.92 -3.64 -45.68
N LEU A 229 8.83 -2.90 -45.92
CA LEU A 229 7.55 -3.47 -46.29
C LEU A 229 7.63 -4.26 -47.60
N SER A 230 8.32 -3.74 -48.63
CA SER A 230 8.50 -4.47 -49.89
C SER A 230 9.30 -5.77 -49.73
N MET A 231 10.21 -5.84 -48.76
CA MET A 231 10.96 -7.05 -48.44
C MET A 231 10.07 -8.03 -47.68
N VAL A 232 9.29 -7.54 -46.73
CA VAL A 232 8.31 -8.33 -45.98
C VAL A 232 7.28 -8.94 -46.92
N ASP A 233 6.73 -8.18 -47.87
CA ASP A 233 5.78 -8.69 -48.87
C ASP A 233 6.41 -9.82 -49.70
N LYS A 234 7.63 -9.60 -50.21
CA LYS A 234 8.37 -10.61 -50.99
C LYS A 234 8.68 -11.88 -50.20
N GLN A 235 8.97 -11.75 -48.91
CA GLN A 235 9.26 -12.89 -48.03
C GLN A 235 7.98 -13.57 -47.53
N MET A 236 6.89 -12.84 -47.33
CA MET A 236 5.60 -13.37 -46.93
C MET A 236 5.03 -14.34 -47.97
N ASP A 237 5.29 -14.10 -49.25
CA ASP A 237 4.90 -15.02 -50.34
C ASP A 237 5.61 -16.39 -50.27
N MET A 238 6.78 -16.45 -49.61
CA MET A 238 7.56 -17.70 -49.46
C MET A 238 7.11 -18.55 -48.25
N ILE A 239 6.24 -18.02 -47.38
CA ILE A 239 5.86 -18.65 -46.12
C ILE A 239 4.43 -19.22 -46.22
N PRO A 240 4.21 -20.51 -45.85
CA PRO A 240 2.88 -21.11 -45.82
C PRO A 240 1.86 -20.28 -44.99
N ALA A 241 0.59 -20.27 -45.42
CA ALA A 241 -0.45 -19.42 -44.83
C ALA A 241 -0.65 -19.63 -43.31
N GLU A 242 -0.53 -20.88 -42.85
CA GLU A 242 -0.67 -21.26 -41.44
C GLU A 242 0.42 -20.62 -40.55
N VAL A 243 1.67 -20.62 -41.04
CA VAL A 243 2.81 -20.03 -40.32
C VAL A 243 2.72 -18.50 -40.31
N ARG A 244 2.24 -17.89 -41.40
CA ARG A 244 2.00 -16.45 -41.46
C ARG A 244 1.01 -16.02 -40.37
N GLN A 245 -0.11 -16.71 -40.24
CA GLN A 245 -1.12 -16.39 -39.24
C GLN A 245 -0.57 -16.52 -37.81
N GLN A 246 0.20 -17.57 -37.52
CA GLN A 246 0.85 -17.73 -36.22
C GLN A 246 1.88 -16.64 -35.94
N MET A 247 2.62 -16.17 -36.94
CA MET A 247 3.60 -15.10 -36.79
C MET A 247 2.98 -13.77 -36.34
N TRP A 248 1.78 -13.44 -36.83
CA TRP A 248 1.05 -12.21 -36.45
C TRP A 248 0.36 -12.30 -35.09
N ILE A 249 0.06 -13.51 -34.60
CA ILE A 249 -0.62 -13.74 -33.32
C ILE A 249 0.38 -14.04 -32.19
N SER A 250 1.58 -14.47 -32.54
CA SER A 250 2.64 -14.76 -31.58
C SER A 250 3.02 -13.51 -30.79
N PRO A 251 3.12 -13.61 -29.44
CA PRO A 251 3.62 -12.50 -28.64
C PRO A 251 5.01 -12.12 -29.11
N LEU A 252 5.22 -10.81 -29.27
CA LEU A 252 6.49 -10.27 -29.73
C LEU A 252 7.59 -10.69 -28.75
N GLN A 253 8.52 -11.53 -29.22
CA GLN A 253 9.62 -12.07 -28.43
C GLN A 253 10.68 -10.98 -28.18
N LEU A 254 10.31 -9.98 -27.39
CA LEU A 254 11.12 -8.82 -27.04
C LEU A 254 12.51 -9.21 -26.53
N PRO A 255 12.70 -10.27 -25.71
CA PRO A 255 14.04 -10.69 -25.29
C PRO A 255 14.95 -11.05 -26.47
N VAL A 256 14.43 -11.78 -27.46
CA VAL A 256 15.17 -12.19 -28.67
C VAL A 256 15.50 -10.97 -29.53
N ILE A 257 14.54 -10.06 -29.70
CA ILE A 257 14.73 -8.81 -30.45
C ILE A 257 15.78 -7.92 -29.76
N HIS A 258 15.74 -7.83 -28.43
CA HIS A 258 16.71 -7.07 -27.65
C HIS A 258 18.11 -7.68 -27.73
N GLY A 259 18.24 -9.02 -27.69
CA GLY A 259 19.52 -9.71 -27.89
C GLY A 259 20.10 -9.50 -29.29
N LEU A 260 19.27 -9.63 -30.32
CA LEU A 260 19.63 -9.33 -31.71
C LEU A 260 20.04 -7.86 -31.87
N ARG A 261 19.29 -6.93 -31.28
CA ARG A 261 19.62 -5.51 -31.31
C ARG A 261 20.94 -5.22 -30.60
N TYR A 262 21.17 -5.79 -29.42
CA TYR A 262 22.40 -5.58 -28.65
C TYR A 262 23.62 -6.03 -29.44
N SER A 263 23.54 -7.21 -30.05
CA SER A 263 24.60 -7.73 -30.91
C SER A 263 24.82 -6.87 -32.17
N VAL A 264 23.75 -6.39 -32.82
CA VAL A 264 23.83 -5.49 -33.99
C VAL A 264 24.49 -4.16 -33.62
N ASN A 265 24.07 -3.55 -32.50
CA ASN A 265 24.58 -2.26 -32.05
C ASN A 265 26.04 -2.31 -31.58
N ASN A 266 26.50 -3.47 -31.11
CA ASN A 266 27.88 -3.65 -30.63
C ASN A 266 28.82 -4.25 -31.69
N GLY A 267 28.35 -4.43 -32.93
CA GLY A 267 29.20 -4.89 -34.03
C GLY A 267 29.68 -6.35 -33.93
N ALA A 268 29.11 -7.16 -33.03
CA ALA A 268 29.53 -8.55 -32.81
C ALA A 268 29.35 -9.46 -34.05
N TRP A 269 28.62 -8.98 -35.07
CA TRP A 269 28.38 -9.68 -36.33
C TRP A 269 29.51 -9.54 -37.36
N LEU A 270 30.55 -8.74 -37.06
CA LEU A 270 31.70 -8.52 -37.96
C LEU A 270 32.81 -9.58 -37.82
N GLU A 271 32.68 -10.54 -36.90
CA GLU A 271 33.53 -11.72 -36.87
C GLU A 271 32.88 -12.88 -37.63
N LYS A 272 32.95 -12.84 -38.96
CA LYS A 272 32.90 -14.01 -39.85
C LYS A 272 33.29 -13.65 -41.28
#